data_AF-A0A7S2BDK4-F1
#
_entry.id   AF-A0A7S2BDK4-F1
#
_cell.length_a   1.000
_cell.length_b   1.000
_cell.length_c   1.000
_cell.angle_alpha   90.00
_cell.angle_beta   90.00
_cell.angle_gamma   90.00
#
_symmetry.space_group_name_H-M   'P 1'
#
loop_
_entity.id
_entity.type
_entity.pdbx_description
1 polymer ?
#
loop_
_entity_poly.entity_id
_entity_poly.type
_entity_poly.pdbx_seq_one_letter_code
_entity_poly.pdbx_strand_id
1 'polypeptide(L)'
;VKLSNKQLENVETATFAEVCNEMRVFRHLRHPNIVAFHGAIIDPLGKKMALVLECVKGVLLESFILKGQREDDVLLPASTMERFQVLLGTCSALLHMHTIKPCVVHSDLKARNVMVEILGTEV
;
A
#
# COMPACT_ATOMS: atom_id res chain seq x y z
N VAL A 1 -3.16 7.29 -5.16
CA VAL A 1 -2.07 6.62 -4.41
C VAL A 1 -2.66 5.81 -3.29
N LYS A 2 -2.27 4.55 -3.14
CA LYS A 2 -2.68 3.70 -2.03
C LYS A 2 -1.47 3.00 -1.44
N LEU A 3 -1.27 3.13 -0.13
CA LEU A 3 -0.19 2.46 0.60
C LEU A 3 -0.54 1.00 0.85
N SER A 4 0.31 0.07 0.40
CA SER A 4 0.18 -1.38 0.62
C SER A 4 1.28 -1.83 1.56
N ASN A 5 0.94 -2.60 2.60
CA ASN A 5 1.93 -3.26 3.44
C ASN A 5 1.94 -4.76 3.13
N LYS A 6 3.14 -5.25 2.82
CA LYS A 6 3.60 -6.66 2.74
C LYS A 6 2.62 -7.71 2.19
N GLN A 7 3.04 -8.32 1.09
CA GLN A 7 2.77 -9.75 0.84
C GLN A 7 3.46 -10.56 1.95
N LEU A 8 2.69 -11.31 2.73
CA LEU A 8 3.19 -12.19 3.79
C LEU A 8 3.65 -13.52 3.16
N GLU A 9 4.73 -13.50 2.38
CA GLU A 9 5.27 -14.73 1.79
C GLU A 9 6.08 -15.58 2.78
N ASN A 10 6.43 -15.06 3.96
CA ASN A 10 7.22 -15.80 4.95
C ASN A 10 6.65 -15.65 6.37
N VAL A 11 5.66 -16.48 6.71
CA VAL A 11 5.13 -16.64 8.08
C VAL A 11 6.17 -17.29 9.02
N GLU A 12 7.32 -17.75 8.53
CA GLU A 12 8.33 -18.46 9.33
C GLU A 12 9.02 -17.59 10.41
N THR A 13 8.95 -16.25 10.34
CA THR A 13 9.66 -15.37 11.31
C THR A 13 8.75 -14.48 12.17
N ALA A 14 7.48 -14.29 11.81
CA ALA A 14 6.54 -13.48 12.59
C ALA A 14 5.62 -14.37 13.44
N THR A 15 5.55 -14.10 14.74
CA THR A 15 4.64 -14.81 15.65
C THR A 15 3.18 -14.48 15.32
N PHE A 16 2.28 -15.44 15.53
CA PHE A 16 0.83 -15.24 15.35
C PHE A 16 0.30 -13.98 16.06
N ALA A 17 0.85 -13.68 17.24
CA ALA A 17 0.49 -12.49 18.01
C ALA A 17 0.88 -11.17 17.32
N GLU A 18 2.03 -11.11 16.66
CA GLU A 18 2.47 -9.92 15.91
C GLU A 18 1.54 -9.66 14.73
N VAL A 19 1.16 -10.71 13.99
CA VAL A 19 0.24 -10.57 12.85
C VAL A 19 -1.16 -10.16 13.30
N CYS A 20 -1.66 -10.70 14.42
CA CYS A 20 -2.92 -10.24 15.00
C CYS A 20 -2.85 -8.77 15.45
N ASN A 21 -1.71 -8.31 15.97
CA ASN A 21 -1.53 -6.92 16.34
C ASN A 21 -1.53 -5.99 15.10
N GLU A 22 -0.84 -6.38 14.03
CA GLU A 22 -0.88 -5.66 12.75
C GLU A 22 -2.30 -5.59 12.19
N MET A 23 -3.05 -6.71 12.18
CA MET A 23 -4.47 -6.70 11.77
C MET A 23 -5.32 -5.74 12.59
N ARG A 24 -5.09 -5.66 13.91
CA ARG A 24 -5.81 -4.71 14.79
C ARG A 24 -5.55 -3.27 14.39
N VAL A 25 -4.31 -2.93 14.03
CA VAL A 25 -3.96 -1.59 13.53
C VAL A 25 -4.65 -1.34 12.18
N PHE A 26 -4.53 -2.27 11.23
CA PHE A 26 -5.11 -2.18 9.89
C PHE A 26 -6.62 -1.94 9.87
N ARG A 27 -7.35 -2.54 10.82
CA ARG A 27 -8.81 -2.38 10.91
C ARG A 27 -9.23 -0.91 11.11
N HIS A 28 -8.38 -0.09 11.71
CA HIS A 28 -8.68 1.32 11.98
C HIS A 28 -8.15 2.27 10.90
N LEU A 29 -7.35 1.78 9.94
CA LEU A 29 -6.82 2.58 8.85
C LEU A 29 -7.81 2.60 7.69
N ARG A 30 -8.67 3.63 7.66
CA ARG A 30 -9.66 3.85 6.61
C ARG A 30 -9.49 5.25 6.05
N HIS A 31 -8.84 5.33 4.89
CA HIS A 31 -8.52 6.60 4.23
C HIS A 31 -8.42 6.38 2.72
N PRO A 32 -8.86 7.34 1.87
CA PRO A 32 -8.81 7.19 0.41
C PRO A 32 -7.42 6.92 -0.18
N ASN A 33 -6.36 7.26 0.55
CA ASN A 33 -4.97 7.02 0.15
C ASN A 33 -4.26 5.87 0.88
N ILE A 34 -4.99 5.02 1.58
CA ILE A 34 -4.49 3.78 2.22
C ILE A 34 -5.24 2.60 1.61
N VAL A 35 -4.54 1.52 1.25
CA VAL A 35 -5.19 0.30 0.74
C VAL A 35 -6.15 -0.23 1.80
N ALA A 36 -7.42 -0.41 1.45
CA ALA A 36 -8.40 -0.87 2.42
C ALA A 36 -8.13 -2.33 2.82
N PHE A 37 -8.09 -2.59 4.13
CA PHE A 37 -7.99 -3.93 4.69
C PHE A 37 -9.39 -4.51 4.92
N HIS A 38 -9.75 -5.59 4.23
CA HIS A 38 -11.06 -6.24 4.35
C HIS A 38 -11.10 -7.34 5.42
N GLY A 39 -10.00 -8.05 5.65
CA GLY A 39 -9.94 -9.13 6.63
C GLY A 39 -8.72 -10.02 6.44
N ALA A 40 -8.70 -11.17 7.10
CA ALA A 40 -7.66 -12.17 6.90
C ALA A 40 -8.26 -13.58 6.88
N ILE A 41 -7.58 -14.47 6.16
CA ILE A 41 -7.83 -15.91 6.17
C ILE A 41 -6.75 -16.53 7.05
N ILE A 42 -7.17 -17.33 8.02
CA ILE A 42 -6.28 -18.04 8.95
C ILE A 42 -6.56 -19.53 8.78
N ASP A 43 -5.52 -20.30 8.44
CA ASP A 43 -5.54 -21.76 8.44
C ASP A 43 -4.67 -22.26 9.60
N PRO A 44 -5.28 -22.60 10.75
CA PRO A 44 -4.55 -23.07 11.92
C PRO A 44 -3.85 -24.42 11.70
N LEU A 45 -4.42 -25.28 10.85
CA LEU A 45 -3.89 -26.62 10.59
C LEU A 45 -2.71 -26.57 9.63
N GLY A 46 -2.82 -25.78 8.56
CA GLY A 46 -1.75 -25.55 7.59
C GLY A 46 -0.70 -24.52 8.02
N LYS A 47 -0.88 -23.85 9.17
CA LYS A 47 -0.04 -22.73 9.65
C LYS A 47 0.13 -21.61 8.61
N LYS A 48 -0.92 -21.32 7.86
CA LYS A 48 -0.94 -20.30 6.81
C LYS A 48 -1.85 -19.15 7.17
N MET A 49 -1.51 -17.98 6.68
CA MET A 49 -2.31 -16.77 6.84
C MET A 49 -2.22 -15.93 5.58
N ALA A 50 -3.35 -15.31 5.20
CA ALA A 50 -3.41 -14.37 4.09
C ALA A 50 -4.21 -13.13 4.48
N LEU A 51 -3.77 -11.96 4.06
CA LEU A 51 -4.51 -10.71 4.22
C LEU A 51 -5.39 -10.49 2.98
N VAL A 52 -6.64 -10.09 3.23
CA VAL A 52 -7.58 -9.69 2.18
C VAL A 52 -7.55 -8.17 2.11
N LEU A 53 -6.95 -7.65 1.06
CA LEU A 53 -6.78 -6.22 0.80
C LEU A 53 -7.59 -5.80 -0.43
N GLU A 54 -7.84 -4.50 -0.54
CA GLU A 54 -8.38 -3.89 -1.74
C GLU A 54 -7.49 -4.20 -2.96
N CYS A 55 -8.12 -4.57 -4.09
CA CYS A 55 -7.43 -4.75 -5.35
C CYS A 55 -7.21 -3.39 -6.04
N VAL A 56 -5.99 -2.87 -5.96
CA VAL A 56 -5.61 -1.61 -6.60
C VAL A 56 -5.24 -1.86 -8.06
N LYS A 57 -5.99 -1.28 -9.00
CA LYS A 57 -5.65 -1.30 -10.43
C LYS A 57 -4.62 -0.21 -10.73
N GLY A 58 -3.36 -0.50 -10.46
CA GLY A 58 -2.30 0.48 -10.60
C GLY A 58 -0.91 -0.15 -10.72
N VAL A 59 0.10 0.71 -10.73
CA VAL A 59 1.50 0.31 -10.74
C VAL A 59 2.18 0.69 -9.43
N LEU A 60 3.29 0.04 -9.10
CA LEU A 60 4.12 0.49 -7.98
C LEU A 60 4.70 1.88 -8.26
N LEU A 61 4.90 2.67 -7.20
CA LEU A 61 5.52 3.99 -7.32
C LEU A 61 6.91 3.92 -7.95
N GLU A 62 7.66 2.84 -7.68
CA GLU A 62 8.95 2.59 -8.31
C GLU A 62 8.82 2.53 -9.85
N SER A 63 7.87 1.75 -10.37
CA SER A 63 7.59 1.67 -11.80
C SER A 63 7.07 2.99 -12.36
N PHE A 64 6.24 3.70 -11.59
CA PHE A 64 5.70 5.00 -11.98
C PHE A 64 6.78 6.07 -12.15
N ILE A 65 7.78 6.11 -11.27
CA ILE A 65 8.89 7.07 -11.34
C ILE A 65 9.85 6.73 -12.48
N LEU A 66 10.06 5.43 -12.75
CA LEU A 66 10.95 4.94 -13.80
C LEU A 66 10.32 4.96 -15.21
N LYS A 67 9.05 5.33 -15.32
CA LYS A 67 8.31 5.45 -16.58
C LYS A 67 9.06 6.36 -17.56
N GLY A 68 9.29 5.88 -18.78
CA GLY A 68 9.97 6.63 -19.84
C GLY A 68 11.46 6.88 -19.60
N GLN A 69 12.08 6.17 -18.65
CA GLN A 69 13.52 6.25 -18.36
C GLN A 69 14.31 5.08 -18.96
N ARG A 70 13.65 4.06 -19.50
CA ARG A 70 14.28 2.91 -20.17
C ARG A 70 14.16 3.08 -21.68
N GLU A 71 15.20 2.71 -22.42
CA GLU A 71 15.25 2.85 -23.88
C GLU A 71 14.09 2.13 -24.59
N ASP A 72 13.56 1.05 -24.00
CA ASP A 72 12.44 0.27 -24.53
C ASP A 72 11.05 0.71 -24.04
N ASP A 73 10.96 1.76 -23.20
CA ASP A 73 9.70 2.17 -22.58
C ASP A 73 8.91 3.12 -23.51
N VAL A 74 7.79 2.62 -24.05
CA VAL A 74 6.88 3.39 -24.93
C VAL A 74 6.12 4.49 -24.17
N LEU A 75 6.24 4.50 -22.83
CA LEU A 75 5.48 5.38 -21.96
C LEU A 75 6.21 6.71 -21.70
N LEU A 76 5.46 7.83 -21.76
CA LEU A 76 5.99 9.15 -21.40
C LEU A 76 6.28 9.24 -19.89
N PRO A 77 7.37 9.94 -19.48
CA PRO A 77 7.64 10.19 -18.07
C PRO A 77 6.47 10.85 -17.35
N ALA A 78 6.31 10.53 -16.06
CA ALA A 78 5.32 11.17 -15.21
C ALA A 78 5.53 12.70 -15.19
N SER A 79 4.46 13.44 -15.48
CA SER A 79 4.40 14.90 -15.41
C SER A 79 4.58 15.40 -13.97
N THR A 80 4.98 16.67 -13.82
CA THR A 80 5.09 17.33 -12.51
C THR A 80 3.78 17.27 -11.72
N MET A 81 2.64 17.42 -12.40
CA MET A 81 1.32 17.37 -11.77
C MET A 81 1.02 15.98 -11.19
N GLU A 82 1.24 14.91 -11.96
CA GLU A 82 1.01 13.55 -11.47
C GLU A 82 1.94 13.23 -10.28
N ARG A 83 3.21 13.65 -10.34
CA ARG A 83 4.15 13.50 -9.22
C ARG A 83 3.66 14.24 -7.97
N PHE A 84 3.14 15.45 -8.13
CA PHE A 84 2.60 16.22 -7.01
C PHE A 84 1.35 15.56 -6.40
N GLN A 85 0.44 15.05 -7.23
CA GLN A 85 -0.72 14.29 -6.76
C GLN A 85 -0.30 13.04 -5.98
N VAL A 86 0.76 12.37 -6.43
CA VAL A 86 1.31 11.22 -5.72
C VAL A 86 1.84 11.60 -4.34
N LEU A 87 2.62 12.67 -4.28
CA LEU A 87 3.18 13.18 -3.03
C LEU A 87 2.06 13.59 -2.05
N LEU A 88 1.08 14.36 -2.53
CA LEU A 88 -0.06 14.81 -1.74
C LEU A 88 -0.85 13.64 -1.16
N GLY A 89 -1.17 12.63 -1.97
CA GLY A 89 -1.87 11.44 -1.49
C GLY A 89 -1.08 10.66 -0.43
N THR A 90 0.24 10.57 -0.60
CA THR A 90 1.13 9.93 0.39
C THR A 90 1.14 10.70 1.71
N CYS A 91 1.29 12.03 1.66
CA CYS A 91 1.25 12.89 2.84
C CYS A 91 -0.10 12.82 3.56
N SER A 92 -1.21 12.80 2.82
CA SER A 92 -2.56 12.67 3.39
C SER A 92 -2.74 11.35 4.14
N ALA A 93 -2.25 10.25 3.57
CA ALA A 93 -2.26 8.94 4.23
C ALA A 93 -1.44 8.94 5.54
N LEU A 94 -0.22 9.48 5.51
CA LEU A 94 0.64 9.56 6.69
C LEU A 94 0.05 10.45 7.78
N LEU A 95 -0.53 11.60 7.40
CA LEU A 95 -1.21 12.48 8.34
C LEU A 95 -2.38 11.76 9.03
N HIS A 96 -3.16 11.00 8.28
CA HIS A 96 -4.22 10.18 8.86
C HIS A 96 -3.67 9.15 9.86
N MET A 97 -2.63 8.39 9.49
CA MET A 97 -2.02 7.41 10.40
C MET A 97 -1.49 8.05 11.70
N HIS A 98 -0.86 9.21 11.58
CA HIS A 98 -0.26 9.93 12.71
C HIS A 98 -1.29 10.62 13.62
N THR A 99 -2.53 10.81 13.17
CA THR A 99 -3.61 11.44 13.97
C THR A 99 -4.47 10.45 14.74
N ILE A 100 -4.39 9.15 14.41
CA ILE A 100 -5.07 8.07 15.15
C ILE A 100 -4.44 7.91 16.55
N LYS A 101 -5.24 7.47 17.53
CA LYS A 101 -4.76 7.13 18.89
C LYS A 101 -4.99 5.65 19.19
N PRO A 102 -3.93 4.89 19.55
CA PRO A 102 -2.51 5.30 19.58
C PRO A 102 -1.98 5.66 18.19
N CYS A 103 -0.98 6.56 18.15
CA CYS A 103 -0.35 7.01 16.90
C CYS A 103 0.18 5.80 16.11
N VAL A 104 -0.17 5.71 14.84
CA VAL A 104 0.30 4.64 13.96
C VAL A 104 1.44 5.17 13.11
N VAL A 105 2.64 4.66 13.32
CA VAL A 105 3.82 4.97 12.49
C VAL A 105 3.97 3.87 11.44
N HIS A 106 4.06 4.23 10.16
CA HIS A 106 4.15 3.25 9.07
C HIS A 106 5.41 2.35 9.15
N SER A 107 6.53 2.88 9.66
CA SER A 107 7.85 2.24 9.83
C SER A 107 8.58 1.74 8.56
N ASP A 108 7.85 1.40 7.50
CA ASP A 108 8.43 0.84 6.26
C ASP A 108 8.01 1.63 4.99
N LEU A 109 8.06 2.97 5.04
CA LEU A 109 7.65 3.79 3.90
C LEU A 109 8.73 3.80 2.82
N LYS A 110 8.42 3.23 1.65
CA LYS A 110 9.31 3.13 0.48
C LYS A 110 8.51 2.92 -0.80
N ALA A 111 9.12 3.16 -1.95
CA ALA A 111 8.45 3.13 -3.25
C ALA A 111 7.67 1.82 -3.54
N ARG A 112 8.19 0.66 -3.11
CA ARG A 112 7.51 -0.64 -3.29
C ARG A 112 6.26 -0.86 -2.43
N ASN A 113 6.04 -0.02 -1.41
CA ASN A 113 4.85 -0.05 -0.55
C ASN A 113 3.82 1.02 -0.93
N VAL A 114 4.03 1.70 -2.06
CA VAL A 114 3.13 2.75 -2.57
C VAL A 114 2.64 2.33 -3.95
N MET A 115 1.32 2.26 -4.13
CA MET A 115 0.69 1.99 -5.43
C MET A 115 0.10 3.28 -6.01
N VAL A 116 0.31 3.50 -7.29
CA VAL A 116 -0.27 4.60 -8.07
C VAL A 116 -1.39 4.01 -8.93
N GLU A 117 -2.63 4.25 -8.51
CA GLU A 117 -3.82 3.90 -9.27
C GLU A 117 -4.00 4.85 -10.44
N ILE A 118 -4.19 4.30 -11.63
CA ILE A 118 -4.49 5.07 -12.83
C ILE A 118 -6.02 5.17 -12.86
N LEU A 119 -6.54 6.30 -12.39
CA LEU A 119 -7.94 6.62 -12.58
C LEU A 119 -8.12 6.96 -14.06
N GLY A 120 -8.45 5.94 -14.85
CA GLY A 120 -8.98 6.17 -16.18
C GLY A 120 -10.26 6.98 -16.02
N THR A 121 -10.34 8.12 -16.70
CA THR A 121 -11.64 8.57 -17.21
C THR A 121 -12.17 7.39 -18.01
N GLU A 122 -13.20 6.71 -17.49
CA GLU A 122 -14.06 5.91 -18.35
C GLU A 122 -14.59 6.89 -19.42
N VAL A 123 -14.11 6.72 -20.65
CA VAL A 123 -14.62 7.39 -21.86
C VAL A 123 -15.59 6.43 -22.51
#